data_AF-A0A4P2R6Y8-F1
#
_entry.id   AF-A0A4P2R6Y8-F1
#
_cell.length_a   1.000
_cell.length_b   1.000
_cell.length_c   1.000
_cell.angle_alpha   90.00
_cell.angle_beta   90.00
_cell.angle_gamma   90.00
#
_symmetry.space_group_name_H-M   'P 1'
#
loop_
_entity.id
_entity.type
_entity.pdbx_description
1 polymer ?
#
loop_
_entity_poly.entity_id
_entity_poly.type
_entity_poly.pdbx_seq_one_letter_code
_entity_poly.pdbx_strand_id
1 'polypeptide(L)'
;MHYARAVRPSRAAALVPFAALLAGALSPACSVANVPSNAMPMVRARATSDLDCPDKDVRVEEQLGGQFKAVGCGRKAYYRAACEALRCVVSGEGEAAVPWRDRPEPMDVDRGRGLQ
;
A
#
# COMPACT_ATOMS: atom_id res chain seq x y z
N MET A 1 42.12 -52.57 -51.92
CA MET A 1 41.95 -51.12 -52.20
C MET A 1 41.43 -50.45 -50.93
N HIS A 2 42.08 -49.35 -50.57
CA HIS A 2 41.90 -48.56 -49.35
C HIS A 2 40.46 -48.02 -49.20
N TYR A 3 40.01 -47.77 -47.96
CA TYR A 3 39.63 -46.43 -47.49
C TYR A 3 39.34 -46.48 -45.98
N ALA A 4 40.31 -46.03 -45.19
CA ALA A 4 40.13 -45.70 -43.78
C ALA A 4 39.30 -44.41 -43.68
N ARG A 5 38.14 -44.47 -43.01
CA ARG A 5 37.32 -43.29 -42.74
C ARG A 5 37.66 -42.78 -41.34
N ALA A 6 38.50 -41.75 -41.27
CA ALA A 6 38.83 -41.05 -40.05
C ALA A 6 37.58 -40.34 -39.50
N VAL A 7 37.08 -40.78 -38.34
CA VAL A 7 36.04 -40.07 -37.60
C VAL A 7 36.72 -38.88 -36.90
N ARG A 8 36.45 -37.66 -37.36
CA ARG A 8 36.84 -36.44 -36.66
C ARG A 8 35.88 -36.23 -35.48
N PRO A 9 36.36 -36.06 -34.24
CA PRO A 9 35.49 -35.63 -33.16
C PRO A 9 35.13 -34.16 -33.37
N SER A 10 33.84 -33.89 -33.60
CA SER A 10 33.29 -32.55 -33.68
C SER A 10 33.50 -31.84 -32.35
N ARG A 11 34.26 -30.75 -32.38
CA ARG A 11 34.39 -29.79 -31.27
C ARG A 11 33.07 -29.03 -31.12
N ALA A 12 32.09 -29.63 -30.47
CA ALA A 12 30.88 -28.96 -30.01
C ALA A 12 30.83 -29.01 -28.48
N ALA A 13 31.92 -28.56 -27.86
CA ALA A 13 31.92 -28.19 -26.46
C ALA A 13 31.84 -26.66 -26.38
N ALA A 14 31.08 -26.18 -25.40
CA ALA A 14 30.90 -24.78 -25.02
C ALA A 14 29.87 -23.98 -25.83
N LEU A 15 28.59 -24.35 -25.69
CA LEU A 15 27.55 -23.32 -25.57
C LEU A 15 27.25 -23.15 -24.07
N VAL A 16 27.78 -22.04 -23.58
CA VAL A 16 27.77 -21.52 -22.23
C VAL A 16 26.34 -21.47 -21.68
N PRO A 17 26.08 -21.84 -20.41
CA PRO A 17 24.75 -21.77 -19.80
C PRO A 17 24.41 -20.31 -19.47
N PHE A 18 24.18 -19.49 -20.50
CA PHE A 18 23.76 -18.08 -20.38
C PHE A 18 22.24 -17.92 -20.31
N ALA A 19 21.49 -18.99 -20.05
CA ALA A 19 20.03 -18.95 -19.96
C ALA A 19 19.50 -18.81 -18.52
N ALA A 20 20.37 -18.78 -17.50
CA ALA A 20 19.95 -18.80 -16.09
C ALA A 20 19.89 -17.41 -15.41
N LEU A 21 20.16 -16.31 -16.11
CA LEU A 21 20.24 -14.97 -15.51
C LEU A 21 19.00 -14.08 -15.72
N LEU A 22 17.97 -14.55 -16.45
CA LEU A 22 16.77 -13.75 -16.75
C LEU A 22 15.53 -14.08 -15.90
N ALA A 23 15.60 -15.07 -15.00
CA ALA A 23 14.44 -15.53 -14.22
C ALA A 23 14.29 -14.85 -12.83
N GLY A 24 15.17 -13.92 -12.46
CA GLY A 24 15.23 -13.35 -11.11
C GLY A 24 14.60 -11.97 -10.89
N ALA A 25 14.16 -11.27 -11.95
CA ALA A 25 13.83 -9.84 -11.88
C ALA A 25 12.31 -9.52 -11.86
N LEU A 26 11.45 -10.50 -11.57
CA LEU A 26 10.01 -10.31 -11.39
C LEU A 26 9.62 -10.56 -9.92
N SER A 27 10.41 -10.02 -8.98
CA SER A 27 9.88 -9.79 -7.64
C SER A 27 8.93 -8.60 -7.77
N PRO A 28 7.61 -8.74 -7.58
CA PRO A 28 6.77 -7.58 -7.36
C PRO A 28 7.39 -6.90 -6.14
N ALA A 29 8.01 -5.75 -6.36
CA ALA A 29 8.44 -4.91 -5.26
C ALA A 29 7.17 -4.68 -4.45
N CYS A 30 7.08 -5.32 -3.29
CA CYS A 30 6.05 -5.08 -2.30
C CYS A 30 6.04 -3.57 -2.15
N SER A 31 5.06 -2.94 -2.78
CA SER A 31 4.97 -1.49 -2.83
C SER A 31 4.62 -1.17 -1.41
N VAL A 32 5.63 -0.75 -0.63
CA VAL A 32 5.42 -0.09 0.64
C VAL A 32 4.43 0.99 0.28
N ALA A 33 3.18 0.81 0.70
CA ALA A 33 2.09 1.70 0.34
C ALA A 33 2.59 3.08 0.72
N ASN A 34 2.95 3.86 -0.29
CA ASN A 34 3.47 5.19 -0.12
C ASN A 34 2.23 5.96 0.30
N VAL A 35 1.89 5.92 1.59
CA VAL A 35 0.69 6.57 2.06
C VAL A 35 0.96 8.02 1.86
N PRO A 36 0.25 8.63 0.91
CA PRO A 36 0.67 9.92 0.45
C PRO A 36 0.45 10.88 1.61
N SER A 37 1.41 11.80 1.79
CA SER A 37 1.36 12.90 2.76
C SER A 37 0.02 13.64 2.79
N ASN A 38 -0.76 13.53 1.71
CA ASN A 38 -2.17 13.87 1.54
C ASN A 38 -3.10 13.40 2.69
N ALA A 39 -2.78 12.29 3.38
CA ALA A 39 -3.65 11.73 4.41
C ALA A 39 -3.60 12.49 5.75
N MET A 40 -2.47 13.13 6.06
CA MET A 40 -2.25 13.84 7.33
C MET A 40 -3.34 14.85 7.70
N PRO A 41 -3.81 15.75 6.80
CA PRO A 41 -4.87 16.70 7.14
C PRO A 41 -6.20 16.00 7.45
N MET A 42 -6.52 14.89 6.77
CA MET A 42 -7.75 14.13 7.04
C MET A 42 -7.68 13.41 8.40
N VAL A 43 -6.53 12.82 8.71
CA VAL A 43 -6.29 12.18 10.03
C VAL A 43 -6.38 13.23 11.14
N ARG A 44 -5.79 14.41 10.95
CA ARG A 44 -5.84 15.51 11.92
C ARG A 44 -7.28 15.98 12.17
N ALA A 45 -8.07 16.18 11.12
CA ALA A 45 -9.46 16.60 11.25
C ALA A 45 -10.30 15.57 12.03
N ARG A 46 -10.11 14.28 11.75
CA ARG A 46 -10.76 13.20 12.49
C ARG A 46 -10.30 13.15 13.95
N ALA A 47 -8.98 13.22 14.19
CA ALA A 47 -8.39 13.21 15.52
C ALA A 47 -8.82 14.39 16.39
N THR A 48 -9.03 15.58 15.81
CA THR A 48 -9.57 16.75 16.52
C THR A 48 -10.93 16.43 17.16
N SER A 49 -11.77 15.67 16.46
CA SER A 49 -13.08 15.25 16.95
C SER A 49 -12.96 14.10 17.95
N ASP A 50 -12.25 13.03 17.59
CA ASP A 50 -12.16 11.83 18.44
C ASP A 50 -11.40 12.08 19.76
N LEU A 51 -10.43 13.00 19.75
CA LEU A 51 -9.66 13.41 20.92
C LEU A 51 -10.27 14.62 21.65
N ASP A 52 -11.46 15.10 21.25
CA ASP A 52 -12.06 16.41 21.61
C ASP A 52 -11.00 17.47 21.95
N CYS A 53 -10.08 17.69 21.02
CA CYS A 53 -8.88 18.48 21.25
C CYS A 53 -8.75 19.53 20.14
N PRO A 54 -8.41 20.79 20.45
CA PRO A 54 -8.23 21.81 19.41
C PRO A 54 -7.17 21.38 18.39
N ASP A 55 -7.41 21.67 17.10
CA ASP A 55 -6.53 21.26 16.00
C ASP A 55 -5.05 21.61 16.22
N LYS A 56 -4.79 22.82 16.76
CA LYS A 56 -3.45 23.34 17.09
C LYS A 56 -2.69 22.49 18.12
N ASP A 57 -3.42 21.80 18.98
CA ASP A 57 -2.90 20.98 20.08
C ASP A 57 -2.85 19.49 19.73
N VAL A 58 -3.35 19.12 18.54
CA VAL A 58 -3.23 17.77 17.98
C VAL A 58 -1.93 17.64 17.19
N ARG A 59 -1.16 16.60 17.51
CA ARG A 59 0.06 16.20 16.77
C ARG A 59 -0.19 14.85 16.12
N VAL A 60 0.06 14.77 14.82
CA VAL A 60 -0.09 13.54 14.02
C VAL A 60 1.29 13.12 13.53
N GLU A 61 1.65 11.88 13.81
CA GLU A 61 2.89 11.24 13.40
C GLU A 61 2.56 10.06 12.48
N GLU A 62 3.14 10.06 11.28
CA GLU A 62 3.05 8.91 10.38
C GLU A 62 3.89 7.76 10.95
N GLN A 63 3.33 6.56 10.87
CA GLN A 63 3.94 5.31 11.27
C GLN A 63 4.08 4.40 10.05
N LEU A 64 4.89 3.35 10.18
CA LEU A 64 5.09 2.38 9.12
C LEU A 64 3.78 1.72 8.67
N GLY A 65 3.63 1.54 7.35
CA GLY A 65 2.52 0.81 6.75
C GLY A 65 1.19 1.57 6.71
N GLY A 66 1.24 2.90 6.63
CA GLY A 66 0.03 3.73 6.48
C GLY A 66 -0.78 3.91 7.76
N GLN A 67 -0.14 3.66 8.89
CA GLN A 67 -0.68 3.96 10.20
C GLN A 67 -0.33 5.39 10.60
N PHE A 68 -1.19 6.01 11.39
CA PHE A 68 -0.95 7.33 11.95
C PHE A 68 -1.25 7.28 13.44
N LYS A 69 -0.40 7.93 14.21
CA LYS A 69 -0.60 8.15 15.64
C LYS A 69 -0.95 9.61 15.84
N ALA A 70 -2.09 9.88 16.45
CA ALA A 70 -2.47 11.22 16.88
C ALA A 70 -2.38 11.32 18.41
N VAL A 71 -1.81 12.41 18.90
CA VAL A 71 -1.73 12.73 20.33
C VAL A 71 -2.17 14.17 20.54
N GLY A 72 -3.03 14.40 21.52
CA GLY A 72 -3.54 15.73 21.84
C GLY A 72 -4.33 15.70 23.15
N CYS A 73 -4.24 16.78 23.92
CA CYS A 73 -5.02 16.99 25.15
C CYS A 73 -4.97 15.81 26.15
N GLY A 74 -3.81 15.14 26.26
CA GLY A 74 -3.62 13.99 27.16
C GLY A 74 -4.19 12.66 26.64
N ARG A 75 -4.76 12.62 25.44
CA ARG A 75 -5.27 11.42 24.78
C ARG A 75 -4.41 11.04 23.58
N LYS A 76 -4.48 9.77 23.19
CA LYS A 76 -3.85 9.23 21.98
C LYS A 76 -4.86 8.36 21.22
N ALA A 77 -4.79 8.40 19.90
CA ALA A 77 -5.55 7.52 19.02
C ALA A 77 -4.68 7.11 17.84
N TYR A 78 -4.96 5.92 17.31
CA TYR A 78 -4.30 5.42 16.11
C TYR A 78 -5.30 5.34 14.97
N TYR A 79 -4.79 5.53 13.76
CA TYR A 79 -5.58 5.57 12.54
C TYR A 79 -4.87 4.78 11.46
N ARG A 80 -5.65 4.33 10.48
CA ARG A 80 -5.16 3.85 9.19
C ARG A 80 -5.72 4.73 8.11
N ALA A 81 -4.89 5.06 7.12
CA ALA A 81 -5.37 5.71 5.91
C ALA A 81 -5.08 4.85 4.68
N ALA A 82 -6.10 4.68 3.85
CA ALA A 82 -5.96 4.13 2.50
C ALA A 82 -6.24 5.25 1.50
N CYS A 83 -5.29 5.52 0.62
CA CYS A 83 -5.42 6.55 -0.40
C CYS A 83 -5.35 5.97 -1.80
N GLU A 84 -6.25 6.42 -2.65
CA GLU A 84 -6.26 6.17 -4.09
C GLU A 84 -6.12 7.53 -4.79
N ALA A 85 -4.93 7.79 -5.36
CA ALA A 85 -4.53 9.09 -5.89
C ALA A 85 -4.72 10.24 -4.88
N LEU A 86 -5.76 11.08 -5.06
CA LEU A 86 -6.08 12.23 -4.20
C LEU A 86 -7.18 11.94 -3.17
N ARG A 87 -7.79 10.75 -3.22
CA ARG A 87 -8.90 10.38 -2.34
C ARG A 87 -8.36 9.50 -1.23
N CYS A 88 -8.42 9.98 0.00
CA CYS A 88 -8.03 9.21 1.18
C CYS A 88 -9.26 8.85 2.01
N VAL A 89 -9.16 7.70 2.66
CA VAL A 89 -10.15 7.18 3.58
C VAL A 89 -9.43 6.92 4.89
N VAL A 90 -9.94 7.50 5.98
CA VAL A 90 -9.35 7.34 7.30
C VAL A 90 -10.28 6.48 8.15
N SER A 91 -9.71 5.50 8.83
CA SER A 91 -10.40 4.62 9.78
C SER A 91 -9.66 4.64 11.12
N GLY A 92 -10.42 4.66 12.21
CA GLY A 92 -9.90 4.60 13.58
C GLY A 92 -9.34 3.22 13.95
N GLU A 93 -8.68 3.15 15.10
CA GLU A 93 -8.17 1.90 15.66
C GLU A 93 -9.32 0.93 15.95
N GLY A 94 -9.31 -0.23 15.31
CA GLY A 94 -10.36 -1.25 15.45
C GLY A 94 -11.56 -1.06 14.53
N GLU A 95 -11.67 0.06 13.80
CA GLU A 95 -12.64 0.20 12.72
C GLU A 95 -12.20 -0.66 11.53
N ALA A 96 -13.06 -1.58 11.09
CA ALA A 96 -12.81 -2.33 9.88
C ALA A 96 -12.75 -1.33 8.71
N ALA A 97 -11.64 -1.33 7.97
CA ALA A 97 -11.54 -0.58 6.74
C ALA A 97 -12.60 -1.15 5.78
N VAL A 98 -13.63 -0.35 5.47
CA VAL A 98 -14.70 -0.78 4.57
C VAL A 98 -14.08 -1.02 3.19
N PRO A 99 -14.13 -2.25 2.65
CA PRO A 99 -13.62 -2.53 1.31
C PRO A 99 -14.30 -1.63 0.28
N TRP A 100 -13.59 -1.23 -0.77
CA TRP A 100 -14.12 -0.32 -1.79
C TRP A 100 -15.46 -0.82 -2.37
N ARG A 101 -15.57 -2.14 -2.56
CA ARG A 101 -16.78 -2.79 -3.10
C ARG A 101 -18.00 -2.67 -2.19
N ASP A 102 -17.78 -2.52 -0.89
CA ASP A 102 -18.83 -2.46 0.13
C ASP A 102 -19.12 -1.02 0.57
N ARG A 103 -18.50 -0.03 -0.10
CA ARG A 103 -18.75 1.38 0.16
C ARG A 103 -20.12 1.78 -0.41
N PRO A 104 -21.01 2.40 0.38
CA PRO A 104 -22.26 2.95 -0.14
C PRO A 104 -21.99 4.08 -1.14
N GLU A 105 -22.79 4.14 -2.21
CA GLU A 105 -22.72 5.24 -3.16
C GLU A 105 -23.13 6.55 -2.46
N PRO A 106 -22.57 7.72 -2.86
CA PRO A 106 -22.86 8.99 -2.21
C PRO A 106 -24.36 9.28 -2.07
N MET A 107 -25.14 8.93 -3.10
CA MET A 107 -26.60 9.11 -3.12
C MET A 107 -27.36 8.29 -2.07
N ASP A 108 -26.79 7.19 -1.59
CA ASP A 108 -27.41 6.34 -0.58
C ASP A 108 -27.21 6.91 0.83
N VAL A 109 -26.08 7.58 1.07
CA VAL A 109 -25.79 8.28 2.32
C VAL A 109 -26.74 9.48 2.52
N ASP A 110 -26.96 10.25 1.46
CA ASP A 110 -27.87 11.42 1.51
C ASP A 110 -29.33 10.99 1.73
N ARG A 111 -29.76 9.91 1.08
CA ARG A 111 -31.11 9.35 1.26
C ARG A 111 -31.34 8.85 2.69
N GLY A 112 -30.32 8.24 3.32
CA GLY A 112 -30.40 7.80 4.71
C GLY A 112 -30.43 8.95 5.73
N ARG A 113 -29.83 10.10 5.41
CA ARG A 113 -29.85 11.29 6.27
C ARG A 113 -31.19 12.02 6.25
N GLY A 114 -31.88 12.02 5.10
CA GLY A 114 -33.20 12.66 4.96
C GLY A 114 -34.36 11.92 5.62
N LEU A 115 -34.12 10.73 6.17
CA LEU A 115 -35.11 9.92 6.87
C LEU A 115 -34.95 9.96 8.41
N GLN A 116 -34.01 10.75 8.93
CA GLN A 116 -33.79 10.96 10.36
C GLN A 116 -34.31 12.33 10.81
#